data_AF-A0A8W7P792-F1
#
_entry.id   AF-A0A8W7P792-F1
#
_cell.length_a   1.000
_cell.length_b   1.000
_cell.length_c   1.000
_cell.angle_alpha   90.00
_cell.angle_beta   90.00
_cell.angle_gamma   90.00
#
_symmetry.space_group_name_H-M   'P 1'
#
loop_
_entity.id
_entity.type
_entity.pdbx_description
1 polymer ?
#
loop_
_entity_poly.entity_id
_entity_poly.type
_entity_poly.pdbx_seq_one_letter_code
_entity_poly.pdbx_strand_id
1 'polypeptide(L)'
;MNHSNNTSDSVSSFENSLLSCYDGDILLAHSFPPSKSCQSVQYLEGASHTVTKHEVVSDGYYYYIFYSDNDYVQNDIHAMFDIYKPTFQYSNISDSKACINSTHCSFPITFWSNERVIVEVPTRDGIEHEEDDITFLVSTCHPRMAIYIIFPVSVLILVLTCAFL
;
A
#
# COMPACT_ATOMS: atom_id res chain seq x y z
N MET A 1 22.34 -35.36 40.13
CA MET A 1 21.96 -35.64 38.72
C MET A 1 21.59 -34.33 38.08
N ASN A 2 22.36 -33.92 37.09
CA ASN A 2 22.30 -32.62 36.44
C ASN A 2 21.33 -32.73 35.26
N HIS A 3 20.18 -32.05 35.30
CA HIS A 3 19.23 -32.06 34.20
C HIS A 3 19.62 -30.93 33.24
N SER A 4 20.36 -31.29 32.19
CA SER A 4 20.70 -30.37 31.11
C SER A 4 19.43 -29.92 30.39
N ASN A 5 19.26 -28.61 30.31
CA ASN A 5 18.22 -27.93 29.54
C ASN A 5 18.56 -28.08 28.05
N ASN A 6 17.94 -29.03 27.36
CA ASN A 6 18.00 -29.12 25.90
C ASN A 6 16.74 -28.44 25.33
N THR A 7 16.80 -27.14 25.12
CA THR A 7 15.92 -26.45 24.17
C THR A 7 16.41 -26.81 22.77
N SER A 8 16.06 -28.02 22.32
CA SER A 8 16.13 -28.41 20.93
C SER A 8 14.79 -28.06 20.29
N ASP A 9 14.64 -26.82 19.86
CA ASP A 9 13.57 -26.46 18.94
C ASP A 9 13.85 -27.22 17.64
N SER A 10 13.09 -28.27 17.41
CA SER A 10 13.21 -29.11 16.22
C SER A 10 12.75 -28.31 15.01
N VAL A 11 13.69 -27.75 14.26
CA VAL A 11 13.40 -27.07 12.99
C VAL A 11 12.78 -28.08 12.03
N SER A 12 11.59 -27.76 11.55
CA SER A 12 10.80 -28.65 10.70
C SER A 12 11.35 -28.73 9.27
N SER A 13 11.08 -29.84 8.57
CA SER A 13 11.46 -29.97 7.16
C SER A 13 10.78 -28.91 6.28
N PHE A 14 9.58 -28.46 6.69
CA PHE A 14 8.89 -27.35 6.04
C PHE A 14 9.65 -26.04 6.28
N GLU A 15 10.03 -25.75 7.53
CA GLU A 15 10.83 -24.57 7.88
C GLU A 15 12.16 -24.52 7.12
N ASN A 16 12.89 -25.63 7.06
CA ASN A 16 14.14 -25.70 6.30
C ASN A 16 13.92 -25.46 4.80
N SER A 17 12.82 -25.95 4.24
CA SER A 17 12.49 -25.72 2.83
C SER A 17 12.10 -24.26 2.60
N LEU A 18 11.32 -23.66 3.50
CA LEU A 18 10.93 -22.26 3.45
C LEU A 18 12.16 -21.35 3.54
N LEU A 19 13.05 -21.65 4.49
CA LEU A 19 14.31 -20.96 4.66
C LEU A 19 15.19 -21.13 3.42
N SER A 20 15.28 -22.32 2.84
CA SER A 20 16.07 -22.52 1.61
C SER A 20 15.51 -21.75 0.40
N CYS A 21 14.20 -21.54 0.32
CA CYS A 21 13.56 -20.87 -0.81
C CYS A 21 13.54 -19.35 -0.67
N TYR A 22 13.45 -18.85 0.56
CA TYR A 22 13.29 -17.43 0.87
C TYR A 22 14.40 -16.90 1.78
N ASP A 23 15.58 -17.55 1.75
CA ASP A 23 16.70 -17.19 2.62
C ASP A 23 17.08 -15.73 2.41
N GLY A 24 17.07 -14.94 3.49
CA GLY A 24 17.33 -13.49 3.45
C GLY A 24 16.11 -12.60 3.14
N ASP A 25 14.99 -13.16 2.67
CA ASP A 25 13.74 -12.42 2.40
C ASP A 25 12.68 -12.61 3.49
N ILE A 26 12.98 -13.43 4.51
CA ILE A 26 12.10 -13.62 5.68
C ILE A 26 12.08 -12.34 6.51
N LEU A 27 10.95 -11.62 6.41
CA LEU A 27 10.75 -10.35 7.11
C LEU A 27 10.47 -10.52 8.60
N LEU A 28 9.80 -11.61 8.96
CA LEU A 28 9.37 -11.89 10.31
C LEU A 28 9.17 -13.39 10.50
N ALA A 29 9.83 -13.96 11.51
CA ALA A 29 9.59 -15.32 11.99
C ALA A 29 9.19 -15.24 13.47
N HIS A 30 7.98 -15.69 13.79
CA HIS A 30 7.48 -15.68 15.17
C HIS A 30 6.68 -16.96 15.45
N SER A 31 6.95 -17.56 16.62
CA SER A 31 6.24 -18.75 17.08
C SER A 31 5.10 -18.36 18.01
N PHE A 32 3.91 -18.93 17.79
CA PHE A 32 2.73 -18.68 18.60
C PHE A 32 2.39 -19.91 19.44
N PRO A 33 2.24 -19.79 20.77
CA PRO A 33 1.89 -20.92 21.61
C PRO A 33 0.44 -21.37 21.36
N PRO A 34 0.16 -22.68 21.34
CA PRO A 34 -1.19 -23.18 21.14
C PRO A 34 -2.08 -22.85 22.35
N SER A 35 -3.36 -22.59 22.10
CA SER A 35 -4.36 -22.33 23.14
C SER A 35 -5.64 -23.13 22.90
N LYS A 36 -6.12 -23.83 23.93
CA LYS A 36 -7.41 -24.56 23.89
C LYS A 36 -8.63 -23.65 23.77
N SER A 37 -8.44 -22.36 24.08
CA SER A 37 -9.48 -21.34 23.95
C SER A 37 -9.56 -20.73 22.54
N CYS A 38 -8.57 -21.03 21.68
CA CYS A 38 -8.55 -20.62 20.28
C CYS A 38 -9.51 -21.52 19.46
N GLN A 39 -10.82 -21.29 19.62
CA GLN A 39 -11.87 -22.07 18.94
C GLN A 39 -12.52 -21.32 17.78
N SER A 40 -12.36 -19.99 17.75
CA SER A 40 -12.92 -19.15 16.72
C SER A 40 -12.22 -17.79 16.68
N VAL A 41 -12.39 -17.06 15.58
CA VAL A 41 -11.88 -15.69 15.42
C VAL A 41 -12.45 -14.72 16.47
N GLN A 42 -13.68 -14.95 16.96
CA GLN A 42 -14.30 -14.10 17.99
C GLN A 42 -13.53 -14.11 19.32
N TYR A 43 -12.82 -15.19 19.63
CA TYR A 43 -11.95 -15.23 20.81
C TYR A 43 -10.82 -14.19 20.71
N LEU A 44 -10.31 -13.94 19.52
CA LEU A 44 -9.22 -12.98 19.27
C LEU A 44 -9.69 -11.53 19.45
N GLU A 45 -10.97 -11.22 19.27
CA GLU A 45 -11.47 -9.84 19.42
C GLU A 45 -11.51 -9.34 20.87
N GLY A 46 -11.74 -10.23 21.84
CA GLY A 46 -12.02 -9.86 23.23
C GLY A 46 -11.06 -10.38 24.29
N ALA A 47 -10.20 -11.35 23.95
CA ALA A 47 -9.27 -11.96 24.89
C ALA A 47 -7.82 -11.48 24.70
N SER A 48 -7.02 -11.55 25.75
CA SER A 48 -5.56 -11.37 25.65
C SER A 48 -4.97 -12.49 24.82
N HIS A 49 -4.43 -12.17 23.65
CA HIS A 49 -3.80 -13.10 22.73
C HIS A 49 -2.42 -12.59 22.31
N THR A 50 -1.62 -13.48 21.75
CA THR A 50 -0.29 -13.13 21.24
C THR A 50 -0.44 -12.37 19.93
N VAL A 51 0.15 -11.17 19.86
CA VAL A 51 0.13 -10.30 18.69
C VAL A 51 1.56 -10.07 18.23
N THR A 52 1.79 -10.14 16.92
CA THR A 52 3.07 -9.72 16.32
C THR A 52 2.84 -8.58 15.36
N LYS A 53 3.70 -7.57 15.41
CA LYS A 53 3.65 -6.40 14.54
C LYS A 53 4.76 -6.48 13.49
N HIS A 54 4.38 -6.38 12.22
CA HIS A 54 5.31 -6.17 11.11
C HIS A 54 5.12 -4.74 10.57
N GLU A 55 6.20 -3.96 10.56
CA GLU A 55 6.20 -2.61 9.98
C GLU A 55 6.64 -2.67 8.52
N VAL A 56 5.74 -2.31 7.62
CA VAL A 56 5.98 -2.30 6.17
C VAL A 56 6.86 -1.10 5.82
N VAL A 57 8.08 -1.36 5.33
CA VAL A 57 9.08 -0.31 5.01
C VAL A 57 9.07 0.13 3.54
N SER A 58 8.49 -0.68 2.65
CA SER A 58 8.42 -0.39 1.21
C SER A 58 7.14 -0.93 0.59
N ASP A 59 6.72 -0.31 -0.51
CA ASP A 59 5.59 -0.82 -1.29
C ASP A 59 5.94 -2.17 -1.94
N GLY A 60 5.01 -3.12 -1.86
CA GLY A 60 5.23 -4.47 -2.40
C GLY A 60 4.17 -5.47 -1.95
N TYR A 61 4.32 -6.71 -2.41
CA TYR A 61 3.49 -7.84 -2.02
C TYR A 61 4.13 -8.61 -0.87
N TYR A 62 3.33 -8.90 0.15
CA TYR A 62 3.77 -9.56 1.37
C TYR A 62 2.97 -10.84 1.59
N TYR A 63 3.68 -11.94 1.81
CA TYR A 63 3.09 -13.24 2.12
C TYR A 63 3.27 -13.56 3.59
N TYR A 64 2.18 -13.87 4.29
CA TYR A 64 2.20 -14.35 5.67
C TYR A 64 1.82 -15.83 5.67
N ILE A 65 2.76 -16.68 6.09
CA ILE A 65 2.59 -18.14 6.08
C ILE A 65 2.47 -18.60 7.53
N PHE A 66 1.36 -19.27 7.83
CA PHE A 66 1.10 -19.88 9.12
C PHE A 66 1.08 -21.40 8.95
N TYR A 67 1.82 -22.10 9.79
CA TYR A 67 1.88 -23.55 9.79
C TYR A 67 2.03 -24.06 11.22
N SER A 68 1.82 -25.36 11.38
CA SER A 68 1.99 -26.08 12.63
C SER A 68 2.52 -27.46 12.31
N ASP A 69 3.59 -27.89 12.97
CA ASP A 69 4.16 -29.23 12.80
C ASP A 69 3.44 -30.31 13.63
N ASN A 70 2.24 -30.01 14.15
CA ASN A 70 1.41 -30.99 14.84
C ASN A 70 0.57 -31.81 13.84
N ASP A 71 1.04 -33.01 13.51
CA ASP A 71 0.35 -33.96 12.62
C ASP A 71 -0.58 -34.94 13.37
N TYR A 72 -0.58 -34.93 14.70
CA TYR A 72 -1.27 -35.95 15.50
C TYR A 72 -2.70 -35.56 15.90
N VAL A 73 -3.00 -34.27 15.92
CA VAL A 73 -4.29 -33.72 16.36
C VAL A 73 -4.69 -32.63 15.38
N GLN A 74 -5.98 -32.54 15.07
CA GLN A 74 -6.50 -31.43 14.27
C GLN A 74 -6.15 -30.10 14.97
N ASN A 75 -5.36 -29.28 14.29
CA ASN A 75 -4.94 -27.98 14.77
C ASN A 75 -5.57 -26.90 13.87
N ASP A 76 -6.58 -26.23 14.38
CA ASP A 76 -7.22 -25.13 13.68
C ASP A 76 -6.45 -23.83 13.95
N ILE A 77 -6.02 -23.16 12.88
CA ILE A 77 -5.29 -21.89 12.97
C ILE A 77 -6.28 -20.76 12.73
N HIS A 78 -6.50 -19.94 13.76
CA HIS A 78 -7.26 -18.70 13.66
C HIS A 78 -6.31 -17.51 13.70
N ALA A 79 -6.43 -16.61 12.72
CA ALA A 79 -5.64 -15.39 12.62
C ALA A 79 -6.55 -14.20 12.36
N MET A 80 -6.17 -13.05 12.92
CA MET A 80 -6.82 -11.75 12.69
C MET A 80 -5.73 -10.76 12.27
N PHE A 81 -5.99 -10.01 11.19
CA PHE A 81 -5.04 -9.06 10.64
C PHE A 81 -5.55 -7.64 10.83
N ASP A 82 -4.85 -6.88 11.66
CA ASP A 82 -5.06 -5.44 11.77
C ASP A 82 -4.16 -4.72 10.77
N ILE A 83 -4.70 -4.47 9.57
CA ILE A 83 -3.96 -3.81 8.49
C ILE A 83 -4.12 -2.30 8.59
N TYR A 84 -3.07 -1.63 9.06
CA TYR A 84 -3.00 -0.17 9.10
C TYR A 84 -2.43 0.38 7.79
N LYS A 85 -3.32 0.75 6.87
CA LYS A 85 -2.93 1.47 5.64
C LYS A 85 -2.91 2.98 5.91
N PRO A 86 -1.76 3.66 5.87
CA PRO A 86 -1.75 5.12 5.92
C PRO A 86 -2.42 5.65 4.64
N THR A 87 -3.54 6.34 4.79
CA THR A 87 -4.20 7.06 3.70
C THR A 87 -3.89 8.54 3.83
N PHE A 88 -3.63 9.21 2.71
CA PHE A 88 -3.52 10.66 2.71
C PHE A 88 -4.91 11.26 2.99
N GLN A 89 -5.10 11.84 4.17
CA GLN A 89 -6.31 12.59 4.46
C GLN A 89 -6.23 13.96 3.79
N TYR A 90 -6.92 14.13 2.67
CA TYR A 90 -7.10 15.43 2.03
C TYR A 90 -8.35 16.14 2.55
N SER A 91 -8.22 17.44 2.81
CA SER A 91 -9.28 18.27 3.38
C SER A 91 -10.43 18.48 2.38
N ASN A 92 -11.67 18.35 2.87
CA ASN A 92 -12.95 18.61 2.18
C ASN A 92 -13.16 17.88 0.84
N ILE A 93 -13.65 16.63 0.97
CA ILE A 93 -14.25 15.83 -0.12
C ILE A 93 -15.38 16.59 -0.85
N SER A 94 -15.98 17.62 -0.24
CA SER A 94 -17.04 18.42 -0.87
C SER A 94 -16.64 19.06 -2.20
N ASP A 95 -15.35 19.38 -2.40
CA ASP A 95 -14.82 19.91 -3.65
C ASP A 95 -14.11 18.83 -4.51
N SER A 96 -14.12 17.57 -4.06
CA SER A 96 -13.53 16.46 -4.81
C SER A 96 -14.32 16.21 -6.08
N LYS A 97 -13.67 16.36 -7.23
CA LYS A 97 -14.24 16.00 -8.51
C LYS A 97 -14.00 14.52 -8.75
N ALA A 98 -15.06 13.72 -8.65
CA ALA A 98 -15.02 12.32 -9.05
C ALA A 98 -15.25 12.20 -10.56
N CYS A 99 -14.41 11.41 -11.22
CA CYS A 99 -14.66 10.97 -12.59
C CYS A 99 -15.20 9.55 -12.56
N ILE A 100 -16.51 9.41 -12.75
CA ILE A 100 -17.18 8.11 -12.75
C ILE A 100 -17.38 7.69 -14.20
N ASN A 101 -17.00 6.45 -14.53
CA ASN A 101 -17.11 5.87 -15.88
C ASN A 101 -16.45 6.72 -16.98
N SER A 102 -15.34 7.40 -16.65
CA SER A 102 -14.55 8.17 -17.61
C SER A 102 -13.09 7.74 -17.54
N THR A 103 -12.44 7.62 -18.70
CA THR A 103 -10.99 7.40 -18.83
C THR A 103 -10.19 8.70 -18.83
N HIS A 104 -10.87 9.85 -18.98
CA HIS A 104 -10.24 11.17 -19.00
C HIS A 104 -10.84 12.08 -17.92
N CYS A 105 -9.97 12.69 -17.13
CA CYS A 105 -10.32 13.67 -16.11
C CYS A 105 -9.58 14.98 -16.35
N SER A 106 -10.25 16.10 -16.09
CA SER A 106 -9.62 17.42 -16.10
C SER A 106 -9.85 18.13 -14.78
N PHE A 107 -8.76 18.58 -14.17
CA PHE A 107 -8.74 19.27 -12.90
C PHE A 107 -8.27 20.70 -13.13
N PRO A 108 -9.18 21.68 -13.18
CA PRO A 108 -8.81 23.06 -13.45
C PRO A 108 -8.08 23.65 -12.24
N ILE A 109 -6.82 24.04 -12.45
CA ILE A 109 -6.01 24.77 -11.47
C ILE A 109 -6.11 26.26 -11.77
N THR A 110 -6.31 27.08 -10.73
CA THR A 110 -6.40 28.54 -10.85
C THR A 110 -5.02 29.17 -11.12
N PHE A 111 -5.00 30.32 -11.81
CA PHE A 111 -3.73 30.96 -12.18
C PHE A 111 -3.06 31.55 -10.93
N TRP A 112 -1.75 31.34 -10.77
CA TRP A 112 -0.98 31.71 -9.57
C TRP A 112 -1.43 31.06 -8.26
N SER A 113 -2.12 29.91 -8.32
CA SER A 113 -2.44 29.16 -7.11
C SER A 113 -1.34 28.17 -6.75
N ASN A 114 -1.25 27.87 -5.45
CA ASN A 114 -0.46 26.76 -4.93
C ASN A 114 -1.34 25.51 -4.74
N GLU A 115 -2.36 25.34 -5.59
CA GLU A 115 -3.25 24.19 -5.54
C GLU A 115 -2.49 22.91 -5.91
N ARG A 116 -2.82 21.81 -5.21
CA ARG A 116 -2.27 20.48 -5.46
C ARG A 116 -3.42 19.55 -5.81
N VAL A 117 -3.26 18.79 -6.89
CA VAL A 117 -4.25 17.79 -7.32
C VAL A 117 -3.74 16.42 -6.88
N ILE A 118 -4.53 15.75 -6.04
CA ILE A 118 -4.28 14.36 -5.62
C ILE A 118 -5.35 13.52 -6.32
N VAL A 119 -4.92 12.47 -7.03
CA VAL A 119 -5.81 11.56 -7.75
C VAL A 119 -5.68 10.19 -7.12
N GLU A 120 -6.79 9.66 -6.61
CA GLU A 120 -6.92 8.28 -6.18
C GLU A 120 -7.69 7.50 -7.26
N VAL A 121 -7.15 6.35 -7.65
CA VAL A 121 -7.83 5.41 -8.54
C VAL A 121 -8.37 4.29 -7.65
N PRO A 122 -9.68 4.03 -7.66
CA PRO A 122 -10.24 2.93 -6.87
C PRO A 122 -9.70 1.61 -7.44
N THR A 123 -9.05 0.83 -6.60
CA THR A 123 -8.81 -0.58 -6.87
C THR A 123 -10.14 -1.32 -6.73
N ARG A 124 -10.45 -2.30 -7.60
CA ARG A 124 -11.59 -3.18 -7.36
C ARG A 124 -11.37 -3.91 -6.02
N ASP A 125 -12.44 -4.08 -5.24
CA ASP A 125 -12.40 -4.85 -4.00
C ASP A 125 -12.01 -6.29 -4.31
N GLY A 126 -10.80 -6.68 -3.92
CA GLY A 126 -10.31 -8.04 -4.07
C GLY A 126 -8.80 -8.11 -4.27
N ILE A 127 -8.19 -9.19 -3.78
CA ILE A 127 -6.79 -9.55 -4.04
C ILE A 127 -6.70 -10.32 -5.38
N GLU A 128 -7.54 -9.95 -6.36
CA GLU A 128 -7.56 -10.62 -7.66
C GLU A 128 -6.43 -10.04 -8.52
N HIS A 129 -5.39 -10.84 -8.66
CA HIS A 129 -4.34 -10.64 -9.65
C HIS A 129 -4.85 -11.13 -11.01
N GLU A 130 -5.48 -10.25 -11.77
CA GLU A 130 -5.52 -10.40 -13.22
C GLU A 130 -4.41 -9.51 -13.80
N GLU A 131 -3.58 -10.06 -14.70
CA GLU A 131 -2.54 -9.29 -15.42
C GLU A 131 -3.14 -8.11 -16.21
N ASP A 132 -4.45 -8.15 -16.44
CA ASP A 132 -5.24 -7.16 -17.17
C ASP A 132 -5.74 -5.98 -16.29
N ASP A 133 -5.57 -6.04 -14.97
CA ASP A 133 -6.05 -5.02 -14.02
C ASP A 133 -5.01 -3.91 -13.70
N ILE A 134 -3.99 -3.77 -14.54
CA ILE A 134 -2.99 -2.70 -14.42
C ILE A 134 -3.55 -1.36 -14.95
N THR A 135 -3.87 -0.45 -14.02
CA THR A 135 -4.30 0.91 -14.39
C THR A 135 -3.10 1.83 -14.59
N PHE A 136 -2.92 2.31 -15.82
CA PHE A 136 -1.91 3.33 -16.12
C PHE A 136 -2.49 4.74 -15.97
N LEU A 137 -1.95 5.51 -15.04
CA LEU A 137 -2.30 6.91 -14.86
C LEU A 137 -1.28 7.80 -15.58
N VAL A 138 -1.72 8.47 -16.64
CA VAL A 138 -0.91 9.46 -17.36
C VAL A 138 -1.39 10.86 -16.96
N SER A 139 -0.48 11.67 -16.41
CA SER A 139 -0.75 13.07 -16.08
C SER A 139 -0.15 14.00 -17.12
N THR A 140 -1.00 14.83 -17.74
CA THR A 140 -0.58 15.82 -18.75
C THR A 140 -1.03 17.21 -18.30
N CYS A 141 -0.09 18.14 -18.18
CA CYS A 141 -0.38 19.54 -17.92
C CYS A 141 -0.56 20.29 -19.25
N HIS A 142 -1.74 20.87 -19.46
CA HIS A 142 -1.98 21.74 -20.62
C HIS A 142 -1.66 23.20 -20.26
N PRO A 143 -0.58 23.79 -20.80
CA PRO A 143 -0.26 25.19 -20.54
C PRO A 143 -1.31 26.10 -21.18
N ARG A 144 -1.65 27.19 -20.49
CA ARG A 144 -2.54 28.24 -21.02
C ARG A 144 -1.79 29.09 -22.06
N MET A 145 -1.59 28.52 -23.25
CA MET A 145 -0.78 29.11 -24.33
C MET A 145 -1.18 30.55 -24.67
N ALA A 146 -2.46 30.88 -24.58
CA ALA A 146 -2.96 32.24 -24.83
C ALA A 146 -2.30 33.31 -23.93
N ILE A 147 -1.99 32.99 -22.67
CA ILE A 147 -1.34 33.92 -21.74
C ILE A 147 0.15 34.03 -22.07
N TYR A 148 0.79 32.90 -22.35
CA TYR A 148 2.23 32.84 -22.65
C TYR A 148 2.60 33.55 -23.95
N ILE A 149 1.69 33.63 -24.93
CA ILE A 149 1.92 34.33 -26.20
C ILE A 149 1.91 35.86 -26.04
N ILE A 150 1.25 36.41 -25.01
CA ILE A 150 1.16 37.86 -24.80
C ILE A 150 2.56 38.46 -24.59
N PHE A 151 3.42 37.79 -23.82
CA PHE A 151 4.76 38.30 -23.49
C PHE A 151 5.65 38.52 -24.74
N PRO A 152 5.92 37.51 -25.60
CA PRO A 152 6.74 37.71 -26.79
C PRO A 152 6.11 38.69 -27.79
N VAL A 153 4.79 38.68 -27.95
CA VAL A 153 4.10 39.65 -28.82
C VAL A 153 4.26 41.08 -28.29
N SER A 154 4.10 41.29 -26.98
CA SER A 154 4.28 42.60 -26.35
C SER A 154 5.72 43.11 -26.49
N VAL A 155 6.71 42.25 -26.38
CA VAL A 155 8.13 42.59 -26.59
C VAL A 155 8.38 43.02 -28.03
N LEU A 156 7.83 42.30 -29.02
CA LEU A 156 7.95 42.70 -30.43
C LEU A 156 7.32 44.08 -30.69
N ILE A 157 6.14 44.34 -30.12
CA ILE A 157 5.46 45.64 -30.23
C ILE A 157 6.29 46.74 -29.55
N LEU A 158 6.88 46.48 -28.39
CA LEU A 158 7.73 47.42 -27.67
C LEU A 158 8.98 47.78 -28.49
N VAL A 159 9.66 46.79 -29.07
CA VAL A 159 10.83 47.04 -29.92
C VAL A 159 10.46 47.87 -31.15
N LEU A 160 9.35 47.54 -31.82
CA LEU A 160 8.89 48.30 -32.99
C LEU A 160 8.53 49.74 -32.60
N THR A 161 7.80 49.95 -31.51
CA THR A 161 7.46 51.30 -31.06
C THR A 161 8.70 52.09 -30.67
N CYS A 162 9.63 51.55 -29.89
CA CYS A 162 10.86 52.24 -29.48
C CYS A 162 11.89 52.44 -30.62
N ALA A 163 11.82 51.66 -31.70
CA ALA A 163 12.72 51.82 -32.85
C ALA A 163 12.25 52.89 -33.85
N PHE A 164 10.95 53.19 -33.88
CA PHE A 164 10.34 54.09 -34.86
C PHE A 164 9.63 55.32 -34.25
N LEU A 165 9.63 55.46 -32.92
CA LEU A 165 9.44 56.73 -32.20
C LEU A 165 10.80 57.38 -31.92
#